data_AF-A0A2I0A646-F1
#
_entry.id   AF-A0A2I0A646-F1
#
_cell.length_a   1.000
_cell.length_b   1.000
_cell.length_c   1.000
_cell.angle_alpha   90.00
_cell.angle_beta   90.00
_cell.angle_gamma   90.00
#
_symmetry.space_group_name_H-M   'P 1'
#
loop_
_entity.id
_entity.type
_entity.pdbx_description
1 polymer ?
#
loop_
_entity_poly.entity_id
_entity_poly.type
_entity_poly.pdbx_seq_one_letter_code
_entity_poly.pdbx_strand_id
1 'polypeptide(L)'
;MERPPHLLLFLFLIPIAGASSMPERRRLADVITGDAAFRSYPNHHKTAVQYDVALPEFLSGAVAHAVRLRTGSLLRHGAVIDEFRLSSGLVARPHVRRLLVVRQNFGNLSASLYNLTGYELVSPVVGLLVYNAAGIGQRRPPENLEVLQLNVTKEPIAIQLSPAPRRALAGNTKEILCAAFELDGKVKFSGRNGGGACESRQVRHVS
;
A
#
# COMPACT_ATOMS: atom_id res chain seq x y z
N MET A 1 -1.81 65.75 -29.36
CA MET A 1 -0.63 64.85 -29.37
C MET A 1 -0.74 63.93 -28.16
N GLU A 2 -1.45 62.82 -28.32
CA GLU A 2 -1.68 61.82 -27.28
C GLU A 2 -0.55 60.78 -27.30
N ARG A 3 0.03 60.47 -26.13
CA ARG A 3 1.00 59.36 -25.98
C ARG A 3 0.22 58.05 -25.80
N PRO A 4 0.60 56.95 -26.48
CA PRO A 4 -0.07 55.67 -26.28
C PRO A 4 0.34 55.07 -24.93
N PRO A 5 -0.56 54.35 -24.24
CA PRO A 5 -0.22 53.65 -23.02
C PRO A 5 0.59 52.40 -23.35
N HIS A 6 1.79 52.29 -22.78
CA HIS A 6 2.57 51.06 -22.81
C HIS A 6 1.87 49.99 -21.96
N LEU A 7 1.27 49.02 -22.64
CA LEU A 7 0.68 47.84 -22.03
C LEU A 7 1.82 46.96 -21.48
N LEU A 8 2.11 47.05 -20.19
CA LEU A 8 3.02 46.14 -19.49
C LEU A 8 2.36 44.76 -19.42
N LEU A 9 2.75 43.87 -20.33
CA LEU A 9 2.38 42.46 -20.33
C LEU A 9 3.11 41.76 -19.17
N PHE A 10 2.46 41.64 -18.01
CA PHE A 10 2.93 40.77 -16.94
C PHE A 10 2.79 39.30 -17.38
N LEU A 11 3.89 38.71 -17.86
CA LEU A 11 4.04 37.27 -18.01
C LEU A 11 4.03 36.64 -16.61
N PHE A 12 2.84 36.26 -16.12
CA PHE A 12 2.75 35.30 -15.04
C PHE A 12 3.24 33.95 -15.58
N LEU A 13 4.49 33.62 -15.28
CA LEU A 13 4.98 32.25 -15.36
C LEU A 13 4.15 31.43 -14.35
N ILE A 14 3.06 30.83 -14.83
CA ILE A 14 2.35 29.81 -14.06
C ILE A 14 3.38 28.68 -13.89
N PRO A 15 3.81 28.34 -12.67
CA PRO A 15 4.71 27.22 -12.49
C PRO A 15 3.99 25.99 -13.03
N ILE A 16 4.53 25.42 -14.11
CA ILE A 16 4.12 24.12 -14.61
C ILE A 16 4.25 23.19 -13.41
N ALA A 17 3.13 22.59 -12.98
CA ALA A 17 3.12 21.63 -11.89
C ALA A 17 4.28 20.64 -12.13
N GLY A 18 5.30 20.70 -11.27
CA GLY A 18 6.45 19.81 -11.39
C GLY A 18 5.97 18.37 -11.38
N ALA A 19 6.62 17.49 -12.15
CA ALA A 19 6.32 16.07 -12.09
C ALA A 19 6.41 15.62 -10.63
N SER A 20 5.29 15.13 -10.07
CA SER A 20 5.25 14.63 -8.69
C SER A 20 6.31 13.55 -8.50
N SER A 21 7.04 13.62 -7.39
CA SER A 21 8.06 12.63 -7.04
C SER A 21 7.44 11.24 -6.88
N MET A 22 8.24 10.16 -7.04
CA MET A 22 7.71 8.80 -6.84
C MET A 22 7.09 8.58 -5.44
N PRO A 23 7.71 9.03 -4.33
CA PRO A 23 7.09 8.94 -3.01
C PRO A 23 5.71 9.61 -2.94
N GLU A 24 5.54 10.77 -3.57
CA GLU A 24 4.24 11.45 -3.63
C GLU A 24 3.21 10.66 -4.43
N ARG A 25 3.60 10.09 -5.58
CA ARG A 25 2.70 9.26 -6.39
C ARG A 25 2.26 7.99 -5.66
N ARG A 26 3.18 7.33 -4.96
CA ARG A 26 2.87 6.15 -4.12
C ARG A 26 1.89 6.53 -3.01
N ARG A 27 2.17 7.62 -2.28
CA ARG A 27 1.30 8.12 -1.21
C ARG A 27 -0.08 8.50 -1.75
N LEU A 28 -0.16 9.12 -2.92
CA LEU A 28 -1.43 9.45 -3.56
C LEU A 28 -2.23 8.18 -3.89
N ALA A 29 -1.56 7.14 -4.40
CA ALA A 29 -2.20 5.85 -4.65
C ALA A 29 -2.74 5.22 -3.36
N ASP A 30 -2.01 5.31 -2.25
CA ASP A 30 -2.45 4.83 -0.93
C ASP A 30 -3.69 5.57 -0.43
N VAL A 31 -3.67 6.91 -0.50
CA VAL A 31 -4.80 7.75 -0.09
C VAL A 31 -6.05 7.43 -0.91
N ILE A 32 -5.92 7.33 -2.23
CA ILE A 32 -7.07 7.08 -3.11
C ILE A 32 -7.60 5.65 -2.94
N THR A 33 -6.71 4.67 -2.79
CA THR A 33 -7.13 3.29 -2.50
C THR A 33 -7.84 3.18 -1.14
N GLY A 34 -7.35 3.88 -0.12
CA GLY A 34 -7.98 3.95 1.20
C GLY A 34 -9.37 4.60 1.16
N ASP A 35 -9.52 5.75 0.48
CA ASP A 35 -10.81 6.42 0.29
C ASP A 35 -11.80 5.53 -0.47
N ALA A 36 -11.37 4.91 -1.56
CA ALA A 36 -12.18 3.97 -2.34
C ALA A 36 -12.63 2.78 -1.50
N ALA A 37 -11.73 2.21 -0.67
CA ALA A 37 -12.06 1.11 0.22
C ALA A 37 -13.12 1.51 1.27
N PHE A 38 -13.01 2.71 1.88
CA PHE A 38 -14.00 3.17 2.85
C PHE A 38 -15.39 3.40 2.26
N ARG A 39 -15.45 3.93 1.03
CA ARG A 39 -16.72 4.20 0.32
C ARG A 39 -17.37 2.92 -0.19
N SER A 40 -16.56 2.00 -0.72
CA SER A 40 -17.04 0.75 -1.30
C SER A 40 -17.42 -0.29 -0.24
N TYR A 41 -16.84 -0.23 0.96
CA TYR A 41 -17.12 -1.21 2.00
C TYR A 41 -18.51 -0.97 2.63
N PRO A 42 -19.50 -1.84 2.39
CA PRO A 42 -20.87 -1.48 2.71
C PRO A 42 -21.25 -1.74 4.19
N ASN A 43 -22.28 -1.04 4.66
CA ASN A 43 -22.64 -0.94 6.08
C ASN A 43 -22.96 -2.29 6.77
N HIS A 44 -23.42 -3.31 6.02
CA HIS A 44 -23.94 -4.57 6.56
C HIS A 44 -23.03 -5.79 6.38
N HIS A 45 -21.74 -5.60 6.09
CA HIS A 45 -20.85 -6.68 5.66
C HIS A 45 -20.28 -7.51 6.80
N LYS A 46 -20.01 -8.80 6.52
CA LYS A 46 -19.49 -9.77 7.49
C LYS A 46 -18.03 -9.43 7.83
N THR A 47 -17.68 -9.54 9.11
CA THR A 47 -16.27 -9.48 9.55
C THR A 47 -15.49 -10.63 8.92
N ALA A 48 -14.20 -10.41 8.63
CA ALA A 48 -13.28 -11.39 8.07
C ALA A 48 -13.66 -11.92 6.67
N VAL A 49 -14.48 -11.18 5.92
CA VAL A 49 -14.74 -11.41 4.49
C VAL A 49 -14.04 -10.31 3.68
N GLN A 50 -13.30 -10.73 2.66
CA GLN A 50 -12.65 -9.83 1.70
C GLN A 50 -13.66 -9.32 0.67
N TYR A 51 -13.52 -8.05 0.29
CA TYR A 51 -14.32 -7.39 -0.73
C TYR A 51 -13.43 -6.66 -1.71
N ASP A 52 -13.80 -6.65 -2.98
CA ASP A 52 -13.09 -5.93 -4.03
C ASP A 52 -13.29 -4.43 -3.87
N VAL A 53 -12.20 -3.68 -4.04
CA VAL A 53 -12.22 -2.21 -4.02
C VAL A 53 -12.18 -1.71 -5.45
N ALA A 54 -13.22 -1.00 -5.87
CA ALA A 54 -13.27 -0.37 -7.18
C ALA A 54 -12.24 0.78 -7.24
N LEU A 55 -11.19 0.59 -8.03
CA LEU A 55 -10.14 1.59 -8.22
C LEU A 55 -10.44 2.48 -9.43
N PRO A 56 -10.05 3.77 -9.38
CA PRO A 56 -10.17 4.67 -10.53
C PRO A 56 -9.22 4.28 -11.67
N GLU A 57 -9.50 4.79 -12.87
CA GLU A 57 -8.80 4.40 -14.11
C GLU A 57 -7.28 4.57 -14.07
N PHE A 58 -6.77 5.60 -13.38
CA PHE A 58 -5.32 5.81 -13.26
C PHE A 58 -4.62 4.73 -12.39
N LEU A 59 -5.38 3.90 -11.68
CA LEU A 59 -4.92 2.70 -10.95
C LEU A 59 -5.41 1.39 -11.60
N SER A 60 -5.86 1.41 -12.86
CA SER A 60 -6.40 0.23 -13.57
C SER A 60 -5.44 -0.96 -13.67
N GLY A 61 -4.13 -0.75 -13.51
CA GLY A 61 -3.12 -1.83 -13.45
C GLY A 61 -2.89 -2.43 -12.05
N ALA A 62 -3.62 -1.95 -11.04
CA ALA A 62 -3.57 -2.42 -9.67
C ALA A 62 -4.89 -3.11 -9.26
N VAL A 63 -4.82 -3.94 -8.22
CA VAL A 63 -5.97 -4.59 -7.59
C VAL A 63 -5.93 -4.30 -6.10
N ALA A 64 -7.09 -4.03 -5.51
CA ALA A 64 -7.21 -3.83 -4.07
C ALA A 64 -8.39 -4.62 -3.48
N HIS A 65 -8.17 -5.14 -2.28
CA HIS A 65 -9.19 -5.83 -1.49
C HIS A 65 -9.27 -5.20 -0.10
N ALA A 66 -10.45 -5.18 0.49
CA ALA A 66 -10.68 -4.66 1.83
C ALA A 66 -11.33 -5.73 2.72
N VAL A 67 -10.84 -5.85 3.95
CA VAL A 67 -11.39 -6.76 4.96
C VAL A 67 -11.53 -6.06 6.30
N ARG A 68 -12.70 -6.19 6.92
CA ARG A 68 -12.95 -5.68 8.27
C ARG A 68 -12.62 -6.75 9.30
N LEU A 69 -11.72 -6.45 10.22
CA LEU A 69 -11.30 -7.35 11.30
C LEU A 69 -11.59 -6.77 12.67
N ARG A 70 -11.83 -7.62 13.66
CA ARG A 70 -11.85 -7.21 15.07
C ARG A 70 -10.43 -7.23 15.60
N THR A 71 -9.99 -6.14 16.24
CA THR A 71 -8.62 -6.00 16.76
C THR A 71 -8.27 -7.13 17.74
N GLY A 72 -9.19 -7.49 18.64
CA GLY A 72 -8.97 -8.60 19.56
C GLY A 72 -8.88 -9.97 18.89
N SER A 73 -9.55 -10.17 17.75
CA SER A 73 -9.45 -11.42 16.98
C SER A 73 -8.11 -11.49 16.24
N LEU A 74 -7.72 -10.40 15.58
CA LEU A 74 -6.42 -10.27 14.91
C LEU A 74 -5.27 -10.49 15.91
N LEU A 75 -5.37 -9.92 17.11
CA LEU A 75 -4.40 -10.12 18.18
C LEU A 75 -4.25 -11.58 18.59
N ARG A 76 -5.36 -12.32 18.74
CA ARG A 76 -5.34 -13.72 19.22
C ARG A 76 -5.02 -14.74 18.14
N HIS A 77 -5.57 -14.57 16.94
CA HIS A 77 -5.59 -15.60 15.91
C HIS A 77 -4.85 -15.21 14.64
N GLY A 78 -4.49 -13.93 14.48
CA GLY A 78 -3.98 -13.45 13.21
C GLY A 78 -5.07 -13.38 12.13
N ALA A 79 -4.64 -13.33 10.87
CA ALA A 79 -5.49 -13.40 9.69
C ALA A 79 -4.66 -13.79 8.44
N VAL A 80 -5.32 -14.25 7.40
CA VAL A 80 -4.74 -14.39 6.06
C VAL A 80 -5.49 -13.45 5.14
N ILE A 81 -4.75 -12.61 4.42
CA ILE A 81 -5.28 -11.62 3.46
C ILE A 81 -4.42 -11.73 2.21
N ASP A 82 -4.90 -12.47 1.22
CA ASP A 82 -4.16 -12.75 -0.02
C ASP A 82 -2.76 -13.31 0.29
N GLU A 83 -1.70 -12.67 -0.18
CA GLU A 83 -0.30 -13.02 0.10
C GLU A 83 0.16 -12.75 1.55
N PHE A 84 -0.60 -12.00 2.34
CA PHE A 84 -0.21 -11.61 3.69
C PHE A 84 -0.73 -12.61 4.72
N ARG A 85 0.19 -13.29 5.39
CA ARG A 85 -0.08 -14.04 6.61
C ARG A 85 0.27 -13.19 7.82
N LEU A 86 -0.79 -12.64 8.43
CA LEU A 86 -0.74 -11.86 9.65
C LEU A 86 -0.74 -12.82 10.85
N SER A 87 0.41 -13.06 11.49
CA SER A 87 0.48 -13.91 12.69
C SER A 87 -0.24 -13.29 13.90
N SER A 88 -0.52 -14.11 14.91
CA SER A 88 -1.03 -13.61 16.21
C SER A 88 -0.04 -12.63 16.86
N GLY A 89 -0.52 -11.75 17.74
CA GLY A 89 0.33 -10.74 18.41
C GLY A 89 0.39 -9.39 17.69
N LEU A 90 -0.52 -9.10 16.77
CA LEU A 90 -0.62 -7.79 16.11
C LEU A 90 -1.45 -6.81 16.95
N VAL A 91 -0.83 -5.71 17.34
CA VAL A 91 -1.46 -4.65 18.16
C VAL A 91 -1.55 -3.37 17.35
N ALA A 92 -2.76 -2.91 17.05
CA ALA A 92 -2.99 -1.63 16.40
C ALA A 92 -2.72 -0.45 17.35
N ARG A 93 -2.05 0.59 16.84
CA ARG A 93 -1.82 1.86 17.54
C ARG A 93 -2.27 3.05 16.68
N PRO A 94 -3.15 3.93 17.21
CA PRO A 94 -3.90 3.82 18.47
C PRO A 94 -4.83 2.58 18.52
N HIS A 95 -5.25 2.19 19.74
CA HIS A 95 -6.17 1.05 19.89
C HIS A 95 -7.56 1.41 19.36
N VAL A 96 -8.09 0.55 18.48
CA VAL A 96 -9.43 0.67 17.91
C VAL A 96 -10.17 -0.66 18.02
N ARG A 97 -11.51 -0.65 18.04
CA ARG A 97 -12.31 -1.87 18.20
C ARG A 97 -12.31 -2.75 16.94
N ARG A 98 -12.29 -2.11 15.77
CA ARG A 98 -12.37 -2.77 14.45
C ARG A 98 -11.39 -2.06 13.51
N LEU A 99 -10.76 -2.86 12.66
CA LEU A 99 -9.79 -2.42 11.66
C LEU A 99 -10.38 -2.64 10.27
N LEU A 100 -10.18 -1.69 9.37
CA LEU A 100 -10.25 -1.94 7.94
C LEU A 100 -8.84 -2.20 7.46
N VAL A 101 -8.57 -3.40 6.97
CA VAL A 101 -7.30 -3.73 6.34
C VAL A 101 -7.53 -3.71 4.84
N VAL A 102 -6.80 -2.85 4.14
CA VAL A 102 -6.87 -2.67 2.69
C VAL A 102 -5.58 -3.23 2.11
N ARG A 103 -5.70 -4.32 1.36
CA ARG A 103 -4.60 -4.89 0.60
C ARG A 103 -4.51 -4.20 -0.75
N GLN A 104 -3.30 -3.84 -1.15
CA GLN A 104 -2.96 -3.28 -2.46
C GLN A 104 -2.00 -4.22 -3.18
N ASN A 105 -2.21 -4.43 -4.47
CA ASN A 105 -1.24 -5.05 -5.36
C ASN A 105 -1.15 -4.18 -6.61
N PHE A 106 0.04 -3.60 -6.81
CA PHE A 106 0.26 -2.66 -7.87
C PHE A 106 0.44 -3.31 -9.24
N GLY A 107 0.52 -4.64 -9.33
CA GLY A 107 0.55 -5.37 -10.61
C GLY A 107 1.55 -4.75 -11.58
N ASN A 108 1.07 -4.39 -12.78
CA ASN A 108 1.87 -3.77 -13.84
C ASN A 108 2.33 -2.34 -13.50
N LEU A 109 1.68 -1.67 -12.55
CA LEU A 109 2.11 -0.35 -12.05
C LEU A 109 3.34 -0.43 -11.14
N SER A 110 3.74 -1.64 -10.72
CA SER A 110 4.88 -1.83 -9.82
C SER A 110 6.16 -1.24 -10.42
N ALA A 111 6.45 -1.54 -11.69
CA ALA A 111 7.66 -1.04 -12.37
C ALA A 111 7.67 0.49 -12.54
N SER A 112 6.50 1.11 -12.70
CA SER A 112 6.40 2.57 -12.89
C SER A 112 6.39 3.34 -11.57
N LEU A 113 5.89 2.74 -10.48
CA LEU A 113 5.84 3.36 -9.17
C LEU A 113 7.09 3.06 -8.32
N TYR A 114 7.72 1.90 -8.50
CA TYR A 114 8.80 1.38 -7.66
C TYR A 114 10.08 1.10 -8.45
N ASN A 115 10.58 2.10 -9.16
CA ASN A 115 11.87 2.00 -9.84
C ASN A 115 13.02 1.82 -8.83
N LEU A 116 13.92 0.88 -9.12
CA LEU A 116 15.10 0.53 -8.31
C LEU A 116 16.36 0.64 -9.17
N THR A 117 17.39 1.34 -8.68
CA THR A 117 18.68 1.38 -9.35
C THR A 117 19.48 0.13 -9.04
N GLY A 118 19.88 -0.64 -10.07
CA GLY A 118 20.72 -1.84 -9.92
C GLY A 118 19.97 -3.12 -9.54
N TYR A 119 18.64 -3.07 -9.44
CA TYR A 119 17.78 -4.22 -9.16
C TYR A 119 16.59 -4.24 -10.12
N GLU A 120 16.03 -5.42 -10.34
CA GLU A 120 14.82 -5.63 -11.13
C GLU A 120 13.75 -6.25 -10.25
N LEU A 121 12.52 -5.75 -10.34
CA LEU A 121 11.37 -6.35 -9.65
C LEU A 121 11.00 -7.66 -10.35
N VAL A 122 11.06 -8.77 -9.62
CA VAL A 122 10.67 -10.11 -10.11
C VAL A 122 9.27 -10.52 -9.66
N SER A 123 8.55 -9.61 -9.00
CA SER A 123 7.21 -9.77 -8.45
C SER A 123 6.48 -8.41 -8.45
N PRO A 124 5.14 -8.40 -8.41
CA PRO A 124 4.39 -7.17 -8.12
C PRO A 124 4.68 -6.65 -6.72
N VAL A 125 4.64 -5.33 -6.56
CA VAL A 125 4.70 -4.67 -5.25
C VAL A 125 3.32 -4.77 -4.60
N VAL A 126 3.30 -5.28 -3.38
CA VAL A 126 2.09 -5.48 -2.58
C VAL A 126 2.16 -4.71 -1.27
N GLY A 127 1.02 -4.35 -0.73
CA GLY A 127 0.89 -3.49 0.43
C GLY A 127 -0.31 -3.80 1.30
N LEU A 128 -0.20 -3.46 2.58
CA LEU A 128 -1.36 -3.31 3.44
C LEU A 128 -1.47 -1.84 3.89
N LEU A 129 -2.69 -1.36 4.01
CA LEU A 129 -3.05 -0.12 4.71
C LEU A 129 -4.06 -0.50 5.78
N VAL A 130 -3.96 0.08 6.96
CA VAL A 130 -4.79 -0.28 8.11
C VAL A 130 -5.44 0.97 8.65
N TYR A 131 -6.76 0.94 8.83
CA TYR A 131 -7.52 2.10 9.28
C TYR A 131 -8.48 1.75 10.41
N ASN A 132 -8.92 2.77 11.15
CA ASN A 132 -10.03 2.62 12.08
C ASN A 132 -11.32 2.36 11.30
N ALA A 133 -11.95 1.22 11.53
CA ALA A 133 -13.20 0.87 10.87
C ALA A 133 -14.45 1.60 11.41
N ALA A 134 -14.28 2.59 12.28
CA ALA A 134 -15.38 3.45 12.70
C ALA A 134 -15.89 4.26 11.49
N GLY A 135 -17.21 4.19 11.24
CA GLY A 135 -17.84 4.96 10.17
C GLY A 135 -17.63 4.43 8.75
N ILE A 136 -17.14 3.21 8.58
CA ILE A 136 -17.16 2.53 7.27
C ILE A 136 -18.58 2.48 6.71
N GLY A 137 -18.72 2.70 5.40
CA GLY A 137 -19.99 2.64 4.67
C GLY A 137 -20.88 3.88 4.86
N GLN A 138 -20.39 4.89 5.59
CA GLN A 138 -21.00 6.21 5.59
C GLN A 138 -20.78 6.90 4.23
N ARG A 139 -21.72 7.78 3.85
CA ARG A 139 -21.68 8.49 2.55
C ARG A 139 -20.42 9.34 2.36
N ARG A 140 -19.77 9.75 3.45
CA ARG A 140 -18.47 10.43 3.43
C ARG A 140 -17.53 9.68 4.38
N PRO A 141 -16.32 9.33 3.94
CA PRO A 141 -15.29 8.87 4.86
C PRO A 141 -14.90 10.00 5.83
N PRO A 142 -14.29 9.67 6.98
CA PRO A 142 -13.69 10.67 7.86
C PRO A 142 -12.75 11.59 7.09
N GLU A 143 -12.79 12.89 7.41
CA GLU A 143 -11.78 13.83 6.93
C GLU A 143 -10.41 13.38 7.47
N ASN A 144 -9.52 13.00 6.55
CA ASN A 144 -8.19 12.45 6.83
C ASN A 144 -8.19 11.03 7.42
N LEU A 145 -8.28 10.03 6.54
CA LEU A 145 -8.04 8.64 6.89
C LEU A 145 -6.56 8.44 7.28
N GLU A 146 -6.32 8.31 8.58
CA GLU A 146 -4.98 8.02 9.11
C GLU A 146 -4.66 6.53 9.03
N VAL A 147 -3.52 6.22 8.43
CA VAL A 147 -2.98 4.85 8.42
C VAL A 147 -2.47 4.52 9.83
N LEU A 148 -3.07 3.50 10.43
CA LEU A 148 -2.70 2.96 11.73
C LEU A 148 -1.45 2.09 11.62
N GLN A 149 -0.62 2.13 12.66
CA GLN A 149 0.50 1.22 12.78
C GLN A 149 0.03 -0.11 13.40
N LEU A 150 0.52 -1.23 12.85
CA LEU A 150 0.41 -2.53 13.48
C LEU A 150 1.76 -2.92 14.09
N ASN A 151 1.81 -2.96 15.41
CA ASN A 151 2.99 -3.42 16.14
C ASN A 151 2.96 -4.94 16.20
N VAL A 152 4.00 -5.57 15.66
CA VAL A 152 4.21 -7.01 15.71
C VAL A 152 4.92 -7.39 17.02
N THR A 153 4.21 -8.03 17.94
CA THR A 153 4.77 -8.44 19.25
C THR A 153 5.31 -9.87 19.30
N LYS A 154 4.94 -10.70 18.32
CA LYS A 154 5.37 -12.10 18.22
C LYS A 154 6.09 -12.32 16.89
N GLU A 155 5.50 -13.12 16.02
CA GLU A 155 6.04 -13.49 14.72
C GLU A 155 5.84 -12.38 13.67
N PRO A 156 6.83 -12.16 12.79
CA PRO A 156 6.69 -11.26 11.65
C PRO A 156 5.48 -11.58 10.76
N ILE A 157 5.03 -10.56 10.02
CA ILE A 157 4.10 -10.74 8.91
C ILE A 157 4.86 -11.45 7.79
N ALA A 158 4.37 -12.61 7.36
CA ALA A 158 4.92 -13.31 6.21
C ALA A 158 4.18 -12.91 4.93
N ILE A 159 4.92 -12.60 3.87
CA ILE A 159 4.41 -12.19 2.56
C ILE A 159 4.82 -13.23 1.53
N GLN A 160 3.86 -13.99 1.03
CA GLN A 160 4.08 -15.07 0.07
C GLN A 160 3.56 -14.68 -1.31
N LEU A 161 4.45 -14.13 -2.14
CA LEU A 161 4.11 -13.69 -3.49
C LEU A 161 3.94 -14.88 -4.44
N SER A 162 2.88 -14.81 -5.27
CA SER A 162 2.53 -15.83 -6.25
C SER A 162 2.39 -15.20 -7.64
N PRO A 163 3.00 -15.77 -8.70
CA PRO A 163 3.89 -16.93 -8.66
C PRO A 163 5.17 -16.62 -7.88
N ALA A 164 5.67 -17.60 -7.13
CA ALA A 164 6.92 -17.41 -6.40
C ALA A 164 8.05 -17.11 -7.40
N PRO A 165 8.87 -16.07 -7.18
CA PRO A 165 9.95 -15.76 -8.08
C PRO A 165 10.89 -16.96 -8.15
N ARG A 166 11.07 -17.47 -9.39
CA ARG A 166 11.81 -18.70 -9.68
C ARG A 166 13.22 -18.55 -9.15
N ARG A 167 13.68 -19.49 -8.31
CA ARG A 167 15.08 -19.53 -7.85
C ARG A 167 15.99 -19.43 -9.08
N ALA A 168 17.02 -18.59 -9.01
CA ALA A 168 18.01 -18.53 -10.06
C ALA A 168 18.57 -19.95 -10.29
N LEU A 169 18.48 -20.42 -11.53
CA LEU A 169 19.01 -21.71 -11.92
C LEU A 169 20.53 -21.71 -11.67
N ALA A 170 21.04 -22.83 -11.18
CA ALA A 170 22.46 -23.02 -10.92
C ALA A 170 23.26 -22.61 -12.18
N GLY A 171 24.09 -21.57 -12.05
CA GLY A 171 24.87 -20.99 -13.14
C GLY A 171 24.65 -19.49 -13.37
N ASN A 172 23.52 -18.92 -12.91
CA ASN A 172 23.28 -17.47 -12.90
C ASN A 172 23.17 -16.96 -11.45
N THR A 173 24.15 -16.20 -11.00
CA THR A 173 24.37 -15.73 -9.61
C THR A 173 23.43 -14.60 -9.14
N LYS A 174 22.20 -14.52 -9.67
CA LYS A 174 21.25 -13.46 -9.27
C LYS A 174 20.50 -13.88 -8.01
N GLU A 175 20.89 -13.33 -6.87
CA GLU A 175 20.19 -13.50 -5.60
C GLU A 175 18.80 -12.85 -5.65
N ILE A 176 17.79 -13.53 -5.08
CA ILE A 176 16.43 -12.98 -4.97
C ILE A 176 16.24 -12.48 -3.55
N LEU A 177 16.07 -11.16 -3.44
CA LEU A 177 15.91 -10.45 -2.18
C LEU A 177 14.47 -9.95 -2.05
N CYS A 178 14.04 -9.77 -0.81
CA CYS A 178 12.84 -9.03 -0.47
C CYS A 178 13.17 -7.54 -0.45
N ALA A 179 12.35 -6.72 -1.10
CA ALA A 179 12.49 -5.27 -1.11
C ALA A 179 11.34 -4.64 -0.32
N ALA A 180 11.65 -4.03 0.83
CA ALA A 180 10.69 -3.29 1.63
C ALA A 180 10.83 -1.78 1.39
N PHE A 181 9.76 -1.14 0.94
CA PHE A 181 9.75 0.28 0.58
C PHE A 181 9.31 1.13 1.78
N GLU A 182 10.09 2.16 2.09
CA GLU A 182 9.83 3.10 3.17
C GLU A 182 9.12 4.36 2.66
N LEU A 183 8.46 5.07 3.58
CA LEU A 183 7.67 6.27 3.27
C LEU A 183 8.52 7.43 2.74
N ASP A 184 9.80 7.47 3.10
CA ASP A 184 10.77 8.46 2.62
C ASP A 184 11.38 8.10 1.26
N GLY A 185 10.88 7.03 0.62
CA GLY A 185 11.34 6.55 -0.68
C GLY A 185 12.53 5.60 -0.62
N LYS A 186 13.11 5.35 0.57
CA LYS A 186 14.21 4.37 0.72
C LYS A 186 13.69 2.95 0.58
N VAL A 187 14.62 2.04 0.27
CA VAL A 187 14.34 0.62 0.11
C VAL A 187 15.29 -0.17 0.98
N LYS A 188 14.76 -1.15 1.71
CA LYS A 188 15.52 -2.09 2.53
C LYS A 188 15.45 -3.47 1.91
N PHE A 189 16.62 -4.09 1.72
CA PHE A 189 16.72 -5.43 1.19
C PHE A 189 16.94 -6.45 2.31
N SER A 190 16.31 -7.61 2.21
CA SER A 190 16.55 -8.74 3.12
C SER A 190 16.43 -10.08 2.39
N GLY A 191 17.02 -11.13 2.97
CA GLY A 191 16.84 -12.49 2.47
C GLY A 191 15.40 -12.99 2.62
N ARG A 192 15.04 -14.00 1.83
CA ARG A 192 13.79 -14.74 1.96
C ARG A 192 13.89 -15.78 3.07
N ASN A 193 12.78 -16.12 3.71
CA ASN A 193 12.76 -17.21 4.68
C ASN A 193 12.87 -18.59 4.00
N GLY A 194 12.94 -19.68 4.78
CA GLY A 194 13.09 -21.04 4.25
C GLY A 194 11.98 -21.49 3.29
N GLY A 195 10.78 -20.90 3.39
CA GLY A 195 9.66 -21.10 2.46
C GLY A 195 9.66 -20.17 1.25
N GLY A 196 10.65 -19.27 1.15
CA GLY A 196 10.73 -18.29 0.10
C GLY A 196 9.79 -17.09 0.29
N ALA A 197 9.26 -16.85 1.49
CA ALA A 197 8.46 -15.67 1.80
C ALA A 197 9.35 -14.50 2.23
N CYS A 198 8.82 -13.29 2.09
CA CYS A 198 9.35 -12.10 2.73
C CYS A 198 8.77 -11.94 4.13
N GLU A 199 9.53 -11.35 5.06
CA GLU A 199 9.09 -11.15 6.43
C GLU A 199 9.21 -9.67 6.81
N SER A 200 8.16 -9.14 7.46
CA SER A 200 8.16 -7.76 7.93
C SER A 200 7.56 -7.64 9.33
N ARG A 201 8.16 -6.77 10.16
CA ARG A 201 7.60 -6.41 11.48
C ARG A 201 6.70 -5.18 11.44
N GLN A 202 6.47 -4.63 10.25
CA GLN A 202 5.62 -3.46 10.05
C GLN A 202 4.79 -3.63 8.77
N VAL A 203 3.62 -2.99 8.75
CA VAL A 203 2.82 -2.85 7.53
C VAL A 203 3.53 -1.88 6.58
N ARG A 204 3.90 -2.37 5.41
CA ARG A 204 4.68 -1.65 4.39
C ARG A 204 4.41 -2.21 3.00
N HIS A 205 4.86 -1.52 1.97
CA HIS A 205 4.94 -2.07 0.62
C HIS A 205 6.16 -2.99 0.49
N VAL A 206 5.98 -4.15 -0.12
CA VAL A 206 7.00 -5.20 -0.28
C VAL A 206 6.93 -5.82 -1.68
N SER A 207 8.08 -6.21 -2.23
CA SER A 207 8.24 -7.02 -3.45
C SER A 207 9.20 -8.17 -3.20
#